data_AF-A0A2E6PU45-F1
#
_entry.id   AF-A0A2E6PU45-F1
#
_cell.length_a   1.000
_cell.length_b   1.000
_cell.length_c   1.000
_cell.angle_alpha   90.00
_cell.angle_beta   90.00
_cell.angle_gamma   90.00
#
_symmetry.space_group_name_H-M   'P 1'
#
loop_
_entity.id
_entity.type
_entity.pdbx_description
1 polymer ?
#
loop_
_entity_poly.entity_id
_entity_poly.type
_entity_poly.pdbx_seq_one_letter_code
_entity_poly.pdbx_strand_id
1 'polypeptide(L)'
;MSSQRVNIQYSIDLEDLPEEVTRLVDCSTTALEVALEHAEEISNRDDHLTVKTVEEINSLRLALSKVDYILEDVTKIVGGYLKMALAPAQEESQQAPPAPTVDNPFTGGRNAETTIGELQQKLTRFTESMNEQESAEINVD
;
A
#
# COMPACT_ATOMS: atom_id res chain seq x y z
N MET A 1 22.90 24.78 -4.66
CA MET A 1 23.41 23.39 -4.69
C MET A 1 22.18 22.48 -4.73
N SER A 2 21.93 21.82 -5.86
CA SER A 2 20.77 20.94 -6.04
C SER A 2 21.03 19.62 -5.32
N SER A 3 20.20 19.25 -4.34
CA SER A 3 20.36 18.01 -3.58
C SER A 3 19.86 16.84 -4.43
N GLN A 4 20.79 16.05 -4.97
CA GLN A 4 20.47 14.88 -5.80
C GLN A 4 20.04 13.72 -4.89
N ARG A 5 18.77 13.33 -4.99
CA ARG A 5 18.21 12.19 -4.26
C ARG A 5 18.33 10.94 -5.12
N VAL A 6 18.90 9.88 -4.57
CA VAL A 6 18.96 8.55 -5.18
C VAL A 6 17.89 7.70 -4.51
N ASN A 7 17.04 7.04 -5.30
CA ASN A 7 16.07 6.07 -4.79
C ASN A 7 16.66 4.67 -4.96
N ILE A 8 16.75 3.90 -3.87
CA ILE A 8 17.24 2.53 -3.88
C ILE A 8 16.04 1.62 -3.67
N GLN A 9 15.82 0.69 -4.59
CA GLN A 9 14.76 -0.30 -4.50
C GLN A 9 15.38 -1.67 -4.28
N TYR A 10 14.94 -2.35 -3.23
CA TYR A 10 15.34 -3.72 -2.93
C TYR A 10 14.26 -4.67 -3.44
N SER A 11 14.69 -5.77 -4.05
CA SER A 11 13.83 -6.88 -4.48
C SER A 11 14.17 -8.11 -3.66
N ILE A 12 13.16 -8.87 -3.28
CA ILE A 12 13.29 -10.14 -2.58
C ILE A 12 12.43 -11.20 -3.28
N ASP A 13 12.91 -12.44 -3.28
CA ASP A 13 12.17 -13.56 -3.80
C ASP A 13 10.97 -13.89 -2.91
N LEU A 14 9.87 -14.35 -3.52
CA LEU A 14 8.61 -14.60 -2.82
C LEU A 14 8.73 -15.71 -1.77
N GLU A 15 9.66 -16.65 -1.96
CA GLU A 15 9.94 -17.74 -1.03
C GLU A 15 10.65 -17.27 0.24
N ASP A 16 11.49 -16.24 0.14
CA ASP A 16 12.22 -15.65 1.26
C ASP A 16 11.43 -14.55 1.99
N LEU A 17 10.31 -14.12 1.40
CA LEU A 17 9.47 -13.05 1.92
C LEU A 17 9.02 -13.25 3.39
N PRO A 18 8.58 -14.45 3.82
CA PRO A 18 8.16 -14.65 5.21
C PRO A 18 9.30 -14.45 6.21
N GLU A 19 10.51 -14.90 5.86
CA GLU A 19 11.70 -14.74 6.71
C GLU A 19 12.07 -13.26 6.82
N GLU A 20 12.07 -12.54 5.70
CA GLU A 20 12.42 -11.11 5.69
C GLU A 20 11.40 -10.25 6.44
N VAL A 21 10.10 -10.53 6.28
CA VAL A 21 9.06 -9.83 7.04
C VAL A 21 9.25 -10.07 8.55
N THR A 22 9.57 -11.30 8.94
CA THR A 22 9.88 -11.63 10.34
C THR A 22 11.09 -10.83 10.82
N ARG A 23 12.17 -10.81 10.05
CA ARG A 23 13.39 -10.04 10.35
C ARG A 23 13.09 -8.56 10.54
N LEU A 24 12.23 -7.97 9.69
CA LEU A 24 11.84 -6.56 9.81
C LEU A 24 10.99 -6.29 11.05
N VAL A 25 10.06 -7.19 11.39
CA VAL A 25 9.27 -7.07 12.62
C VAL A 25 10.16 -7.17 13.85
N ASP A 26 11.13 -8.08 13.88
CA ASP A 26 12.12 -8.20 14.96
C ASP A 26 12.98 -6.92 15.07
N CYS A 27 13.40 -6.36 13.93
CA CYS A 27 14.09 -5.08 13.89
C CYS A 27 13.23 -3.94 14.46
N SER A 28 11.92 -3.93 14.19
CA SER A 28 11.00 -2.92 14.74
C SER A 28 10.85 -3.07 16.26
N THR A 29 10.81 -4.31 16.75
CA THR A 29 10.71 -4.62 18.19
C THR A 29 11.98 -4.16 18.92
N THR A 30 13.15 -4.45 18.36
CA THR A 30 14.44 -3.97 18.90
C THR A 30 14.50 -2.44 18.94
N ALA A 31 13.99 -1.76 17.90
CA ALA A 31 13.92 -0.29 17.88
C ALA A 31 12.92 0.26 18.91
N LEU A 32 11.82 -0.46 19.17
CA LEU A 32 10.84 -0.11 20.17
C LEU A 32 11.41 -0.25 21.59
N GLU A 33 12.23 -1.26 21.87
CA GLU A 33 12.93 -1.41 23.15
C GLU A 33 13.78 -0.18 23.47
N VAL A 34 14.55 0.34 22.48
CA VAL A 34 15.31 1.59 22.64
C VAL A 34 14.38 2.78 22.92
N ALA A 35 13.22 2.85 22.27
CA ALA A 35 12.24 3.90 22.56
C ALA A 35 11.72 3.79 24.01
N LEU A 36 11.46 2.57 24.49
CA LEU A 36 11.01 2.33 25.86
C LEU A 36 12.06 2.77 26.88
N GLU A 37 13.34 2.51 26.64
CA GLU A 37 14.43 2.99 27.52
C GLU A 37 14.39 4.52 27.71
N HIS A 38 14.24 5.28 26.62
CA HIS A 38 14.13 6.75 26.72
C HIS A 38 12.83 7.19 27.42
N ALA A 39 11.72 6.49 27.20
CA ALA A 39 10.46 6.79 27.87
C ALA A 39 10.56 6.55 29.40
N GLU A 40 11.23 5.47 29.80
CA GLU A 40 11.50 5.16 31.20
C GLU A 40 12.44 6.20 31.83
N GLU A 41 13.51 6.60 31.15
CA GLU A 41 14.44 7.65 31.61
C GLU A 41 13.74 9.00 31.83
N ILE A 42 12.70 9.31 31.04
CA ILE A 42 11.85 10.49 31.24
C ILE A 42 10.94 10.28 32.45
N SER A 43 10.27 9.14 32.53
CA SER A 43 9.26 8.84 33.55
C SER A 43 9.84 8.70 34.95
N ASN A 44 11.07 8.20 35.08
CA ASN A 44 11.71 7.92 36.37
C ASN A 44 12.39 9.15 36.99
N ARG A 45 12.23 10.33 36.39
CA ARG A 45 12.82 11.57 36.92
C ARG A 45 11.90 12.29 37.87
N ASP A 46 12.51 12.87 38.90
CA ASP A 46 11.82 13.74 39.86
C ASP A 46 11.54 15.16 39.29
N ASP A 47 12.40 15.65 38.38
CA ASP A 47 12.23 16.95 37.72
C ASP A 47 12.26 16.81 36.19
N HIS A 48 11.16 17.20 35.56
CA HIS A 48 10.98 17.16 34.12
C HIS A 48 11.30 18.49 33.42
N LEU A 49 11.45 19.60 34.15
CA LEU A 49 11.69 20.93 33.57
C LEU A 49 13.19 21.19 33.33
N THR A 50 13.86 20.21 32.73
CA THR A 50 15.32 20.24 32.50
C THR A 50 15.66 20.11 31.02
N VAL A 51 16.83 20.64 30.63
CA VAL A 51 17.36 20.47 29.26
C VAL A 51 17.51 18.99 28.92
N LYS A 52 17.98 18.17 29.87
CA LYS A 52 18.15 16.74 29.67
C LYS A 52 16.80 16.04 29.39
N THR A 53 15.69 16.52 29.94
CA THR A 53 14.35 16.00 29.58
C THR A 53 14.00 16.27 28.12
N VAL A 54 14.33 17.46 27.61
CA VAL A 54 14.11 17.80 26.19
C VAL A 54 14.96 16.92 25.28
N GLU A 55 16.20 16.64 25.66
CA GLU A 55 17.09 15.72 24.94
C GLU A 55 16.50 14.31 24.88
N GLU A 56 16.06 13.75 26.01
CA GLU A 56 15.43 12.42 26.03
C GLU A 56 14.14 12.38 25.21
N ILE A 57 13.30 13.42 25.25
CA ILE A 57 12.10 13.50 24.41
C ILE A 57 12.48 13.45 22.93
N ASN A 58 13.55 14.14 22.52
CA ASN A 58 14.01 14.10 21.14
C ASN A 58 14.55 12.72 20.74
N SER A 59 15.30 12.06 21.62
CA SER A 59 15.79 10.70 21.42
C SER A 59 14.63 9.70 21.29
N LEU A 60 13.64 9.77 22.19
CA LEU A 60 12.42 8.99 22.14
C LEU A 60 11.68 9.18 20.80
N ARG A 61 11.48 10.43 20.37
CA ARG A 61 10.82 10.74 19.10
C ARG A 61 11.57 10.15 17.91
N LEU A 62 12.90 10.24 17.89
CA LEU A 62 13.72 9.67 16.83
C LEU A 62 13.62 8.14 16.80
N ALA A 63 13.67 7.50 17.97
CA ALA A 63 13.50 6.05 18.10
C ALA A 63 12.12 5.60 17.60
N LEU A 64 11.05 6.30 18.00
CA LEU A 64 9.68 6.02 17.52
C LEU A 64 9.53 6.23 16.01
N SER A 65 10.16 7.27 15.43
CA SER A 65 10.16 7.45 13.97
C SER A 65 10.82 6.27 13.26
N LYS A 66 11.90 5.71 13.83
CA LYS A 66 12.54 4.51 13.26
C LYS A 66 11.62 3.29 13.28
N VAL A 67 10.89 3.08 14.38
CA VAL A 67 9.89 2.00 14.49
C VAL A 67 8.81 2.19 13.41
N ASP A 68 8.28 3.39 13.28
CA ASP A 68 7.23 3.72 12.31
C ASP A 68 7.69 3.44 10.87
N TYR A 69 8.89 3.86 10.48
CA TYR A 69 9.44 3.59 9.15
C TYR A 69 9.52 2.08 8.84
N ILE A 70 10.00 1.28 9.81
CA ILE A 70 10.13 -0.17 9.61
C ILE A 70 8.74 -0.81 9.46
N LEU A 71 7.78 -0.43 10.31
CA LEU A 71 6.41 -0.96 10.24
C LEU A 71 5.66 -0.51 8.98
N GLU A 72 5.94 0.70 8.49
CA GLU A 72 5.43 1.18 7.21
C GLU A 72 5.92 0.29 6.06
N ASP A 73 7.20 -0.08 6.07
CA ASP A 73 7.78 -0.99 5.07
C ASP A 73 7.18 -2.39 5.18
N VAL A 74 7.04 -2.94 6.39
CA VAL A 74 6.35 -4.23 6.62
C VAL A 74 4.92 -4.18 6.07
N THR A 75 4.18 -3.09 6.32
CA THR A 75 2.81 -2.92 5.83
C THR A 75 2.75 -2.91 4.31
N LYS A 76 3.68 -2.20 3.64
CA LYS A 76 3.77 -2.17 2.17
C LYS A 76 4.07 -3.56 1.61
N ILE A 77 5.01 -4.28 2.22
CA ILE A 77 5.43 -5.62 1.78
C ILE A 77 4.26 -6.61 1.91
N VAL A 78 3.67 -6.71 3.11
CA VAL A 78 2.54 -7.62 3.38
C VAL A 78 1.34 -7.25 2.50
N GLY A 79 1.03 -5.96 2.37
CA GLY A 79 -0.05 -5.49 1.51
C GLY A 79 0.17 -5.82 0.03
N GLY A 80 1.40 -5.74 -0.46
CA GLY A 80 1.77 -6.15 -1.82
C GLY A 80 1.58 -7.65 -2.04
N TYR A 81 2.07 -8.46 -1.10
CA TYR A 81 1.93 -9.92 -1.14
C TYR A 81 0.46 -10.37 -1.14
N LEU A 82 -0.36 -9.82 -0.24
CA LEU A 82 -1.77 -10.17 -0.15
C LEU A 82 -2.53 -9.81 -1.43
N LYS A 83 -2.22 -8.66 -2.05
CA LYS A 83 -2.82 -8.29 -3.35
C LYS A 83 -2.47 -9.27 -4.44
N MET A 84 -1.22 -9.74 -4.50
CA MET A 84 -0.79 -10.74 -5.48
C MET A 84 -1.43 -12.11 -5.21
N ALA A 85 -1.50 -12.54 -3.95
CA ALA A 85 -2.07 -13.83 -3.57
C ALA A 85 -3.60 -13.90 -3.74
N LEU A 86 -4.29 -12.76 -3.57
CA LEU A 86 -5.75 -12.64 -3.72
C LEU A 86 -6.19 -12.21 -5.11
N ALA A 87 -5.27 -11.74 -5.96
CA ALA A 87 -5.60 -11.45 -7.34
C ALA A 87 -6.05 -12.75 -8.02
N PRO A 88 -7.21 -12.78 -8.69
CA PRO A 88 -7.50 -13.88 -9.60
C PRO A 88 -6.33 -13.96 -10.57
N ALA A 89 -5.84 -15.17 -10.87
CA ALA A 89 -4.71 -15.40 -11.76
C ALA A 89 -4.93 -14.68 -13.10
N GLN A 90 -4.57 -13.40 -13.17
CA GLN A 90 -4.49 -12.64 -14.40
C GLN A 90 -3.16 -13.02 -14.99
N GLU A 91 -3.22 -14.14 -15.70
CA GLU A 91 -2.48 -14.44 -16.91
C GLU A 91 -1.11 -13.78 -17.01
N GLU A 92 -0.08 -14.62 -16.94
CA GLU A 92 1.19 -14.44 -17.63
C GLU A 92 0.95 -14.09 -19.11
N SER A 93 0.62 -12.84 -19.39
CA SER A 93 0.76 -12.24 -20.70
C SER A 93 1.94 -11.31 -20.63
N GLN A 94 3.12 -11.92 -20.68
CA GLN A 94 4.30 -11.30 -21.26
C GLN A 94 3.94 -10.85 -22.69
N GLN A 95 3.31 -9.68 -22.83
CA GLN A 95 3.31 -8.96 -24.09
C GLN A 95 4.74 -8.43 -24.27
N ALA A 96 5.55 -9.21 -24.98
CA ALA A 96 6.69 -8.68 -25.70
C ALA A 96 6.22 -7.46 -26.52
N PRO A 97 7.02 -6.38 -26.61
CA PRO A 97 6.62 -5.21 -27.39
C PRO A 97 6.33 -5.65 -28.84
N PRO A 98 5.18 -5.26 -29.42
CA PRO A 98 4.88 -5.62 -30.78
C PRO A 98 5.95 -5.02 -31.70
N ALA A 99 6.57 -5.88 -32.52
CA ALA A 99 7.43 -5.45 -33.60
C ALA A 99 6.68 -4.44 -34.51
N PRO A 100 7.35 -3.41 -35.05
CA PRO A 100 6.69 -2.39 -35.84
C PRO A 100 6.13 -3.01 -37.13
N THR A 101 4.81 -3.14 -37.21
CA THR A 101 4.10 -3.52 -38.43
C THR A 101 4.06 -2.33 -39.38
N VAL A 102 4.74 -2.51 -40.51
CA VAL A 102 4.76 -1.62 -41.67
C VAL A 102 3.33 -1.42 -42.21
N ASP A 103 2.99 -0.18 -42.54
CA ASP A 103 1.73 0.29 -43.11
C ASP A 103 1.19 -0.60 -44.23
N ASN A 104 -0.10 -0.95 -44.17
CA ASN A 104 -0.87 -1.26 -45.39
C ASN A 104 -2.36 -0.87 -45.24
N PRO A 105 -2.93 -0.02 -46.11
CA PRO A 105 -4.25 0.56 -45.91
C PRO A 105 -5.32 -0.16 -46.75
N PHE A 106 -5.83 -1.30 -46.28
CA PHE A 106 -7.10 -1.84 -46.79
C PHE A 106 -7.60 -2.99 -45.91
N THR A 107 -8.70 -2.79 -45.19
CA THR A 107 -9.88 -3.68 -45.11
C THR A 107 -10.80 -3.21 -43.98
N GLY A 108 -11.99 -2.76 -44.36
CA GLY A 108 -13.08 -2.53 -43.41
C GLY A 108 -13.65 -3.86 -42.91
N GLY A 109 -14.04 -3.88 -41.63
CA GLY A 109 -14.69 -5.01 -40.99
C GLY A 109 -15.18 -4.64 -39.59
N ARG A 110 -16.37 -4.05 -39.53
CA ARG A 110 -17.18 -3.88 -38.30
C ARG A 110 -17.18 -5.17 -37.48
N ASN A 111 -16.91 -5.10 -36.18
CA ASN A 111 -17.49 -5.96 -35.14
C ASN A 111 -17.32 -5.34 -33.74
N ALA A 112 -18.43 -4.86 -33.17
CA ALA A 112 -18.75 -4.67 -31.75
C ALA A 112 -17.64 -4.23 -30.78
N GLU A 113 -17.27 -2.94 -30.81
CA GLU A 113 -16.80 -2.25 -29.60
C GLU A 113 -18.01 -2.03 -28.70
N THR A 114 -18.18 -2.83 -27.65
CA THR A 114 -18.92 -2.36 -26.47
C THR A 114 -18.05 -1.27 -25.85
N THR A 115 -18.27 -0.02 -26.27
CA THR A 115 -17.48 1.11 -25.80
C THR A 115 -17.65 1.24 -24.29
N ILE A 116 -16.59 1.61 -23.56
CA ILE A 116 -16.59 1.79 -22.10
C ILE A 116 -17.80 2.64 -21.61
N GLY A 117 -18.28 3.57 -22.44
CA GLY A 117 -19.49 4.35 -22.17
C GLY A 117 -20.79 3.54 -22.08
N GLU A 118 -20.95 2.45 -22.85
CA GLU A 118 -22.12 1.57 -22.76
C GLU A 118 -22.13 0.75 -21.47
N LEU A 119 -20.95 0.32 -21.00
CA LEU A 119 -20.80 -0.37 -19.71
C LEU A 119 -21.13 0.56 -18.54
N GLN A 120 -20.69 1.82 -18.60
CA GLN A 120 -21.02 2.83 -17.59
C GLN A 120 -22.53 3.10 -17.55
N GLN A 121 -23.20 3.24 -18.69
CA GLN A 121 -24.66 3.41 -18.73
C GLN A 121 -25.43 2.22 -18.16
N LYS A 122 -24.95 0.98 -18.39
CA LYS A 122 -25.57 -0.23 -17.80
C LYS A 122 -25.41 -0.27 -16.28
N LEU A 123 -24.23 0.10 -15.75
CA LEU A 123 -24.00 0.18 -14.30
C LEU A 123 -24.88 1.25 -13.64
N THR A 124 -25.05 2.41 -14.26
CA THR A 124 -25.92 3.47 -13.75
C THR A 124 -27.38 3.00 -13.69
N ARG A 125 -27.91 2.44 -14.79
CA ARG A 125 -29.30 1.93 -14.80
C ARG A 125 -29.52 0.79 -13.81
N PHE A 126 -28.53 -0.08 -13.64
CA PHE A 126 -28.62 -1.18 -12.68
C PHE A 126 -28.68 -0.66 -11.24
N THR A 127 -27.83 0.31 -10.91
CA THR A 127 -27.81 0.94 -9.58
C THR A 127 -29.12 1.68 -9.28
N GLU A 128 -29.68 2.38 -10.26
CA GLU A 128 -31.00 3.04 -10.13
C GLU A 128 -32.11 2.01 -9.91
N SER A 129 -32.11 0.89 -10.64
CA SER A 129 -33.14 -0.15 -10.49
C SER A 129 -33.11 -0.88 -9.14
N MET A 130 -31.93 -0.99 -8.50
CA MET A 130 -31.83 -1.58 -7.17
C MET A 130 -32.31 -0.64 -6.06
N ASN A 131 -32.05 0.67 -6.21
CA ASN A 131 -32.48 1.68 -5.24
C ASN A 131 -34.01 1.91 -5.25
N GLU A 132 -34.65 1.70 -6.40
CA GLU A 132 -36.12 1.74 -6.52
C GLU A 132 -36.80 0.49 -5.93
N GLN A 133 -36.15 -0.68 -5.94
CA GLN A 133 -36.68 -1.88 -5.29
C GLN A 133 -36.60 -1.82 -3.76
N GLU A 134 -35.60 -1.15 -3.19
CA GLU A 134 -35.42 -1.01 -1.74
C GLU A 134 -36.41 -0.01 -1.12
N SER A 135 -36.93 0.95 -1.91
CA SER A 135 -37.89 1.95 -1.45
C SER A 135 -39.35 1.46 -1.42
N ALA A 136 -39.65 0.28 -1.99
CA ALA A 136 -41.00 -0.28 -2.04
C ALA A 136 -41.36 -1.22 -0.87
N GLU A 137 -40.40 -1.60 -0.03
CA GLU A 137 -40.62 -2.53 1.10
C GLU A 137 -40.81 -1.84 2.47
N ILE A 138 -40.73 -0.51 2.55
CA ILE A 138 -40.98 0.24 3.80
C ILE A 138 -42.36 0.93 3.75
N ASN A 139 -43.42 0.17 3.47
CA ASN A 139 -44.77 0.55 3.88
C ASN A 139 -45.73 -0.65 3.88
N VAL A 140 -45.51 -1.63 4.76
CA VAL A 140 -46.57 -2.52 5.23
C VAL A 140 -46.39 -2.73 6.74
N ASP A 141 -47.44 -2.30 7.47
CA ASP A 141 -47.76 -2.38 8.90
C ASP A 141 -47.08 -1.42 9.89
#